data_AF-A0A7X9BUV2-F1
#
_entry.id   AF-A0A7X9BUV2-F1
#
_cell.length_a   1.000
_cell.length_b   1.000
_cell.length_c   1.000
_cell.angle_alpha   90.00
_cell.angle_beta   90.00
_cell.angle_gamma   90.00
#
_symmetry.space_group_name_H-M   'P 1'
#
loop_
_entity.id
_entity.type
_entity.pdbx_description
1 polymer ?
#
loop_
_entity_poly.entity_id
_entity_poly.type
_entity_poly.pdbx_seq_one_letter_code
_entity_poly.pdbx_strand_id
1 'polypeptide(L)'
;MKKLLILLLVVAMFSGCAGNVSEVNQPNDPDTDQLEESDTDLVEETFKFKVEEPVTLSMFVDEFWWPYSDWSGDMPKWFTEMTNIDFDVTVAADTTELSMLVASGTLQDIVVTTQFNMLANSDLCYAWDDLIEEYNIDYAIHPAYKFVNSASDDKVYTIRVGWSADYEYEKYPTVNPEGTALVLRKDILEAVLNETGLEAITTVEELEKCFDACKELYPDVVPFTIHDSNQATRYLEAVYGAGHAGLVDIDDEAMVYIYDEKYKTVLLKMNEWVSKGYIEPENFSWNGLSIAMEKAAASQVFAMASL
;
A
#
# COMPACT_ATOMS: atom_id res chain seq x y z
N MET A 1 -51.21 -9.99 54.71
CA MET A 1 -50.41 -10.61 55.81
C MET A 1 -48.96 -10.70 55.31
N LYS A 2 -47.94 -10.52 56.18
CA LYS A 2 -46.46 -10.70 55.98
C LYS A 2 -45.90 -10.41 54.55
N LYS A 3 -45.10 -9.34 54.33
CA LYS A 3 -43.61 -9.32 54.46
C LYS A 3 -42.92 -10.52 53.76
N LEU A 4 -41.88 -10.37 52.92
CA LEU A 4 -40.90 -9.28 52.76
C LEU A 4 -40.35 -9.13 51.31
N LEU A 5 -39.66 -8.02 51.07
CA LEU A 5 -38.92 -7.58 49.87
C LEU A 5 -37.49 -8.21 49.77
N ILE A 6 -36.68 -7.79 48.76
CA ILE A 6 -35.17 -7.84 48.67
C ILE A 6 -34.54 -9.16 48.13
N LEU A 7 -33.39 -9.22 47.41
CA LEU A 7 -32.64 -8.30 46.47
C LEU A 7 -31.33 -9.01 45.97
N LEU A 8 -30.95 -8.86 44.68
CA LEU A 8 -29.62 -8.97 44.01
C LEU A 8 -28.53 -10.06 44.34
N LEU A 9 -27.59 -10.19 43.38
CA LEU A 9 -26.17 -10.63 43.48
C LEU A 9 -25.85 -12.14 43.75
N VAL A 10 -24.65 -12.70 43.43
CA VAL A 10 -23.75 -12.63 42.24
C VAL A 10 -22.49 -13.52 42.46
N VAL A 11 -21.96 -14.13 41.38
CA VAL A 11 -20.56 -14.67 41.21
C VAL A 11 -20.10 -15.88 42.06
N ALA A 12 -19.07 -16.56 41.52
CA ALA A 12 -18.11 -17.49 42.16
C ALA A 12 -18.54 -18.94 42.50
N MET A 13 -17.65 -19.96 42.48
CA MET A 13 -16.45 -20.26 41.63
C MET A 13 -15.82 -21.63 42.02
N PHE A 14 -14.98 -22.18 41.13
CA PHE A 14 -13.79 -23.03 41.37
C PHE A 14 -13.85 -24.51 41.87
N SER A 15 -12.83 -25.24 41.38
CA SER A 15 -12.38 -26.63 41.66
C SER A 15 -13.31 -27.76 41.15
N GLY A 16 -12.83 -28.87 40.57
CA GLY A 16 -11.45 -29.33 40.29
C GLY A 16 -11.19 -30.75 40.83
N CYS A 17 -10.27 -31.60 40.36
CA CYS A 17 -9.41 -31.74 39.15
C CYS A 17 -9.28 -33.28 38.90
N ALA A 18 -8.44 -33.94 38.08
CA ALA A 18 -7.37 -33.72 37.09
C ALA A 18 -7.37 -34.99 36.17
N GLY A 19 -6.55 -35.23 35.14
CA GLY A 19 -5.42 -34.57 34.46
C GLY A 19 -5.27 -35.22 33.06
N ASN A 20 -4.18 -35.09 32.27
CA ASN A 20 -2.84 -34.52 32.47
C ASN A 20 -2.45 -33.69 31.23
N VAL A 21 -1.61 -32.67 31.43
CA VAL A 21 -0.75 -32.06 30.39
C VAL A 21 0.64 -31.84 31.04
N SER A 22 1.71 -32.00 30.28
CA SER A 22 3.09 -31.88 30.77
C SER A 22 3.54 -30.42 30.92
N GLU A 23 4.45 -30.17 31.87
CA GLU A 23 4.99 -28.84 32.18
C GLU A 23 6.06 -28.37 31.16
N VAL A 24 6.10 -27.06 30.92
CA VAL A 24 7.30 -26.32 30.47
C VAL A 24 7.40 -25.07 31.33
N ASN A 25 8.62 -24.71 31.78
CA ASN A 25 8.84 -23.66 32.77
C ASN A 25 8.73 -22.24 32.21
N GLN A 26 8.19 -21.31 33.00
CA GLN A 26 8.51 -19.88 32.85
C GLN A 26 9.91 -19.58 33.41
N PRO A 27 10.58 -18.56 32.86
CA PRO A 27 11.51 -17.73 33.62
C PRO A 27 11.11 -16.24 33.61
N ASN A 28 11.37 -15.62 34.76
CA ASN A 28 11.32 -14.21 35.17
C ASN A 28 11.36 -13.08 34.12
N ASP A 29 10.62 -12.03 34.45
CA ASP A 29 10.78 -10.61 34.07
C ASP A 29 12.16 -10.02 34.47
N PRO A 30 12.82 -9.28 33.57
CA PRO A 30 13.82 -8.27 33.93
C PRO A 30 13.67 -6.91 33.22
N ASP A 31 13.76 -5.84 34.02
CA ASP A 31 14.15 -4.45 33.74
C ASP A 31 14.06 -3.85 32.32
N THR A 32 13.37 -2.70 32.24
CA THR A 32 13.51 -1.74 31.15
C THR A 32 14.87 -1.01 31.22
N ASP A 33 15.87 -1.46 30.45
CA ASP A 33 16.93 -0.62 29.85
C ASP A 33 17.85 -1.45 28.92
N GLN A 34 17.44 -1.64 27.65
CA GLN A 34 18.33 -1.90 26.50
C GLN A 34 17.52 -1.86 25.18
N LEU A 35 17.55 -0.71 24.51
CA LEU A 35 17.13 -0.51 23.12
C LEU A 35 18.28 0.15 22.36
N GLU A 36 19.33 -0.61 22.04
CA GLU A 36 20.43 -0.16 21.19
C GLU A 36 21.12 -1.37 20.52
N GLU A 37 21.51 -1.19 19.25
CA GLU A 37 22.43 -2.02 18.44
C GLU A 37 22.16 -3.55 18.34
N SER A 38 21.37 -3.98 17.34
CA SER A 38 21.43 -5.37 16.81
C SER A 38 21.09 -5.59 15.32
N ASP A 39 20.70 -4.56 14.57
CA ASP A 39 20.18 -4.71 13.18
C ASP A 39 21.22 -4.40 12.08
N THR A 40 22.36 -3.80 12.41
CA THR A 40 23.45 -3.52 11.45
C THR A 40 24.20 -4.77 11.02
N ASP A 41 24.46 -5.67 11.97
CA ASP A 41 25.38 -6.80 11.79
C ASP A 41 24.81 -7.89 10.86
N LEU A 42 23.47 -7.96 10.74
CA LEU A 42 22.77 -8.84 9.81
C LEU A 42 23.00 -8.47 8.33
N VAL A 43 23.45 -7.25 8.05
CA VAL A 43 23.71 -6.78 6.67
C VAL A 43 25.13 -7.14 6.21
N GLU A 44 26.14 -7.12 7.09
CA GLU A 44 27.54 -7.36 6.69
C GLU A 44 27.88 -8.84 6.42
N GLU A 45 27.28 -9.78 7.14
CA GLU A 45 27.63 -11.21 6.99
C GLU A 45 27.02 -11.88 5.75
N THR A 46 25.87 -11.38 5.26
CA THR A 46 24.89 -12.21 4.56
C THR A 46 24.97 -12.15 3.02
N PHE A 47 25.48 -11.07 2.42
CA PHE A 47 25.48 -10.90 0.95
C PHE A 47 26.89 -10.91 0.33
N LYS A 48 27.44 -12.11 0.12
CA LYS A 48 28.79 -12.34 -0.42
C LYS A 48 28.79 -12.79 -1.89
N PHE A 49 27.84 -12.29 -2.69
CA PHE A 49 27.76 -12.53 -4.14
C PHE A 49 28.36 -11.36 -4.92
N LYS A 50 29.43 -11.63 -5.68
CA LYS A 50 30.08 -10.69 -6.59
C LYS A 50 30.65 -11.42 -7.80
N VAL A 51 30.32 -10.99 -9.02
CA VAL A 51 30.86 -11.59 -10.25
C VAL A 51 32.31 -11.14 -10.49
N GLU A 52 33.18 -12.06 -10.95
CA GLU A 52 34.62 -11.76 -11.09
C GLU A 52 34.91 -10.73 -12.18
N GLU A 53 34.28 -10.87 -13.35
CA GLU A 53 34.30 -9.89 -14.43
C GLU A 53 32.99 -9.07 -14.40
N PRO A 54 33.02 -7.72 -14.49
CA PRO A 54 31.81 -6.91 -14.49
C PRO A 54 30.85 -7.23 -15.63
N VAL A 55 29.55 -7.30 -15.33
CA VAL A 55 28.48 -7.62 -16.28
C VAL A 55 27.50 -6.47 -16.34
N THR A 56 27.17 -6.02 -17.56
CA THR A 56 26.02 -5.14 -17.80
C THR A 56 24.88 -5.97 -18.37
N LEU A 57 23.72 -5.94 -17.74
CA LEU A 57 22.48 -6.58 -18.21
C LEU A 57 21.55 -5.53 -18.83
N SER A 58 20.71 -5.92 -19.78
CA SER A 58 19.66 -5.04 -20.29
C SER A 58 18.42 -5.08 -19.39
N MET A 59 17.83 -3.92 -19.09
CA MET A 59 16.60 -3.80 -18.31
C MET A 59 15.55 -3.01 -19.09
N PHE A 60 14.33 -3.56 -19.19
CA PHE A 60 13.16 -2.84 -19.69
C PHE A 60 12.23 -2.42 -18.57
N VAL A 61 11.83 -1.16 -18.54
CA VAL A 61 10.85 -0.60 -17.59
C VAL A 61 9.58 -0.25 -18.37
N ASP A 62 8.58 -1.11 -18.29
CA ASP A 62 7.27 -0.94 -18.93
C ASP A 62 6.45 0.19 -18.27
N GLU A 63 6.77 0.49 -17.01
CA GLU A 63 6.08 1.49 -16.19
C GLU A 63 6.65 2.90 -16.41
N PHE A 64 6.46 3.43 -17.62
CA PHE A 64 6.94 4.74 -18.11
C PHE A 64 6.57 5.97 -17.25
N TRP A 65 5.69 5.81 -16.26
CA TRP A 65 5.28 6.83 -15.29
C TRP A 65 6.16 6.84 -14.02
N TRP A 66 6.91 5.77 -13.76
CA TRP A 66 7.87 5.69 -12.66
C TRP A 66 9.06 6.61 -12.99
N PRO A 67 9.49 7.53 -12.10
CA PRO A 67 10.68 8.38 -12.31
C PRO A 67 12.03 7.63 -12.34
N TYR A 68 12.05 6.35 -12.72
CA TYR A 68 13.24 5.51 -12.82
C TYR A 68 13.74 5.41 -14.27
N SER A 69 14.57 6.37 -14.68
CA SER A 69 15.02 6.52 -16.08
C SER A 69 16.41 5.95 -16.40
N ASP A 70 17.25 5.71 -15.39
CA ASP A 70 18.60 5.14 -15.55
C ASP A 70 19.05 4.39 -14.29
N TRP A 71 20.11 3.58 -14.41
CA TRP A 71 20.71 2.86 -13.28
C TRP A 71 21.64 3.80 -12.47
N SER A 72 21.07 4.86 -11.86
CA SER A 72 21.83 5.90 -11.16
C SER A 72 21.34 6.21 -9.73
N GLY A 73 22.20 6.89 -8.97
CA GLY A 73 21.97 7.19 -7.54
C GLY A 73 22.62 6.19 -6.59
N ASP A 74 22.48 6.44 -5.28
CA ASP A 74 23.26 5.73 -4.25
C ASP A 74 22.92 4.23 -4.14
N MET A 75 21.66 3.84 -4.33
CA MET A 75 21.23 2.44 -4.25
C MET A 75 21.70 1.60 -5.47
N PRO A 76 21.48 2.02 -6.74
CA PRO A 76 22.10 1.38 -7.90
C PRO A 76 23.62 1.30 -7.81
N LYS A 77 24.28 2.39 -7.38
CA LYS A 77 25.73 2.41 -7.19
C LYS A 77 26.19 1.39 -6.13
N TRP A 78 25.54 1.35 -4.96
CA TRP A 78 25.86 0.39 -3.90
C TRP A 78 25.70 -1.05 -4.39
N PHE A 79 24.60 -1.34 -5.11
CA PHE A 79 24.36 -2.66 -5.69
C PHE A 79 25.48 -3.05 -6.66
N THR A 80 25.89 -2.16 -7.58
CA THR A 80 26.95 -2.42 -8.55
C THR A 80 28.34 -2.54 -7.89
N GLU A 81 28.65 -1.72 -6.87
CA GLU A 81 29.87 -1.84 -6.08
C GLU A 81 29.93 -3.16 -5.28
N MET A 82 28.79 -3.67 -4.80
CA MET A 82 28.70 -4.97 -4.13
C MET A 82 28.78 -6.15 -5.13
N THR A 83 28.01 -6.13 -6.21
CA THR A 83 27.77 -7.31 -7.06
C THR A 83 28.65 -7.40 -8.31
N ASN A 84 29.28 -6.30 -8.76
CA ASN A 84 29.84 -6.14 -10.11
C ASN A 84 28.80 -6.22 -11.26
N ILE A 85 27.51 -6.11 -10.97
CA ILE A 85 26.43 -6.07 -11.98
C ILE A 85 25.92 -4.63 -12.17
N ASP A 86 25.77 -4.22 -13.42
CA ASP A 86 25.29 -2.91 -13.88
C ASP A 86 24.12 -3.11 -14.86
N PHE A 87 23.32 -2.07 -15.16
CA PHE A 87 22.14 -2.19 -16.02
C PHE A 87 22.02 -1.09 -17.09
N ASP A 88 21.84 -1.50 -18.34
CA ASP A 88 21.45 -0.63 -19.46
C ASP A 88 19.91 -0.53 -19.50
N VAL A 89 19.38 0.59 -19.00
CA VAL A 89 17.94 0.79 -18.75
C VAL A 89 17.25 1.42 -19.96
N THR A 90 16.24 0.73 -20.48
CA THR A 90 15.29 1.24 -21.47
C THR A 90 13.93 1.41 -20.81
N VAL A 91 13.36 2.62 -20.85
CA VAL A 91 11.98 2.89 -20.40
C VAL A 91 11.04 2.89 -21.60
N ALA A 92 9.86 2.30 -21.46
CA ALA A 92 8.83 2.28 -22.49
C ALA A 92 8.37 3.69 -22.92
N ALA A 93 8.02 3.85 -24.19
CA ALA A 93 7.37 5.05 -24.71
C ALA A 93 5.85 5.09 -24.43
N ASP A 94 5.20 3.92 -24.44
CA ASP A 94 3.78 3.74 -24.10
C ASP A 94 3.46 2.29 -23.69
N THR A 95 2.22 2.04 -23.26
CA THR A 95 1.74 0.73 -22.73
C THR A 95 1.76 -0.44 -23.72
N THR A 96 2.06 -0.20 -25.00
CA THR A 96 2.06 -1.24 -26.04
C THR A 96 3.45 -1.80 -26.34
N GLU A 97 4.53 -1.15 -25.88
CA GLU A 97 5.89 -1.49 -26.28
C GLU A 97 6.34 -2.86 -25.76
N LEU A 98 6.03 -3.24 -24.51
CA LEU A 98 6.31 -4.58 -24.01
C LEU A 98 5.63 -5.67 -24.85
N SER A 99 4.37 -5.46 -25.26
CA SER A 99 3.66 -6.40 -26.14
C SER A 99 4.34 -6.53 -27.52
N MET A 100 4.97 -5.46 -28.02
CA MET A 100 5.79 -5.52 -29.22
C MET A 100 7.09 -6.31 -29.00
N LEU A 101 7.79 -6.10 -27.89
CA LEU A 101 9.05 -6.79 -27.56
C LEU A 101 8.86 -8.30 -27.35
N VAL A 102 7.75 -8.71 -26.72
CA VAL A 102 7.30 -10.11 -26.66
C VAL A 102 7.07 -10.65 -28.08
N ALA A 103 6.33 -9.93 -28.92
CA ALA A 103 5.95 -10.38 -30.26
C ALA A 103 7.13 -10.44 -31.26
N SER A 104 8.19 -9.65 -31.07
CA SER A 104 9.43 -9.71 -31.84
C SER A 104 10.43 -10.75 -31.31
N GLY A 105 10.25 -11.27 -30.10
CA GLY A 105 11.23 -12.11 -29.43
C GLY A 105 12.50 -11.35 -29.07
N THR A 106 12.38 -10.08 -28.68
CA THR A 106 13.50 -9.18 -28.35
C THR A 106 13.33 -8.58 -26.95
N LEU A 107 12.92 -9.40 -25.99
CA LEU A 107 12.91 -9.04 -24.58
C LEU A 107 14.33 -8.85 -24.05
N GLN A 108 14.47 -7.92 -23.12
CA GLN A 108 15.67 -7.63 -22.34
C GLN A 108 15.89 -8.67 -21.23
N ASP A 109 17.09 -8.71 -20.66
CA ASP A 109 17.48 -9.70 -19.63
C ASP A 109 16.62 -9.60 -18.36
N ILE A 110 16.20 -8.37 -18.00
CA ILE A 110 15.24 -8.08 -16.92
C ILE A 110 14.09 -7.23 -17.48
N VAL A 111 12.86 -7.51 -17.04
CA VAL A 111 11.68 -6.68 -17.34
C VAL A 111 10.95 -6.30 -16.05
N VAL A 112 10.73 -5.01 -15.84
CA VAL A 112 9.95 -4.42 -14.75
C VAL A 112 8.59 -4.02 -15.31
N THR A 113 7.52 -4.69 -14.88
CA THR A 113 6.16 -4.50 -15.41
C THR A 113 5.07 -5.02 -14.46
N THR A 114 3.91 -4.35 -14.45
CA THR A 114 2.65 -4.88 -13.89
C THR A 114 1.95 -5.89 -14.81
N GLN A 115 2.37 -6.04 -16.06
CA GLN A 115 1.83 -7.01 -17.04
C GLN A 115 2.40 -8.44 -16.86
N PHE A 116 2.80 -8.81 -15.63
CA PHE A 116 3.50 -10.07 -15.31
C PHE A 116 2.77 -11.34 -15.80
N ASN A 117 1.44 -11.32 -15.93
CA ASN A 117 0.65 -12.44 -16.47
C ASN A 117 1.00 -12.81 -17.93
N MET A 118 1.58 -11.87 -18.70
CA MET A 118 2.07 -12.13 -20.06
C MET A 118 3.47 -12.79 -20.08
N LEU A 119 4.29 -12.50 -19.06
CA LEU A 119 5.67 -12.97 -18.92
C LEU A 119 5.81 -14.23 -18.06
N ALA A 120 4.74 -14.62 -17.34
CA ALA A 120 4.64 -15.86 -16.58
C ALA A 120 4.50 -17.09 -17.50
N ASN A 121 5.56 -17.36 -18.28
CA ASN A 121 5.62 -18.37 -19.33
C ASN A 121 7.07 -18.80 -19.56
N SER A 122 7.36 -20.09 -19.45
CA SER A 122 8.69 -20.69 -19.66
C SER A 122 9.26 -20.52 -21.07
N ASP A 123 8.43 -20.22 -22.07
CA ASP A 123 8.89 -19.87 -23.43
C ASP A 123 9.44 -18.43 -23.53
N LEU A 124 9.23 -17.58 -22.51
CA LEU A 124 9.61 -16.16 -22.49
C LEU A 124 10.55 -15.79 -21.33
N CYS A 125 10.34 -16.36 -20.14
CA CYS A 125 11.10 -16.03 -18.93
C CYS A 125 11.47 -17.29 -18.14
N TYR A 126 12.63 -17.26 -17.48
CA TYR A 126 13.05 -18.35 -16.60
C TYR A 126 12.19 -18.39 -15.33
N ALA A 127 11.70 -19.58 -14.97
CA ALA A 127 11.09 -19.80 -13.67
C ALA A 127 12.17 -19.80 -12.57
N TRP A 128 11.96 -19.01 -11.52
CA TRP A 128 12.92 -18.84 -10.42
C TRP A 128 13.10 -20.15 -9.64
N ASP A 129 12.04 -20.95 -9.50
CA ASP A 129 12.12 -22.28 -8.88
C ASP A 129 13.16 -23.19 -9.58
N ASP A 130 13.21 -23.14 -10.92
CA ASP A 130 14.14 -23.96 -11.71
C ASP A 130 15.57 -23.41 -11.64
N LEU A 131 15.76 -22.09 -11.62
CA LEU A 131 17.07 -21.46 -11.39
C LEU A 131 17.60 -21.76 -9.98
N ILE A 132 16.74 -21.75 -8.96
CA ILE A 132 17.10 -22.07 -7.57
C ILE A 132 17.58 -23.53 -7.46
N GLU A 133 16.93 -24.46 -8.16
CA GLU A 133 17.37 -25.87 -8.24
C GLU A 133 18.66 -26.03 -9.06
N GLU A 134 18.75 -25.45 -10.26
CA GLU A 134 19.92 -25.59 -11.16
C GLU A 134 21.21 -25.03 -10.54
N TYR A 135 21.14 -23.85 -9.91
CA TYR A 135 22.29 -23.20 -9.30
C TYR A 135 22.47 -23.52 -7.81
N ASN A 136 21.61 -24.38 -7.22
CA ASN A 136 21.62 -24.75 -5.80
C ASN A 136 21.67 -23.50 -4.88
N ILE A 137 20.73 -22.58 -5.09
CA ILE A 137 20.64 -21.34 -4.30
C ILE A 137 19.92 -21.62 -2.98
N ASP A 138 20.51 -21.23 -1.85
CA ASP A 138 19.85 -21.32 -0.54
C ASP A 138 18.87 -20.15 -0.35
N TYR A 139 17.69 -20.27 -0.97
CA TYR A 139 16.65 -19.24 -0.95
C TYR A 139 15.27 -19.82 -0.65
N ALA A 140 14.83 -19.67 0.60
CA ALA A 140 13.55 -20.16 1.10
C ALA A 140 12.43 -19.10 0.98
N ILE A 141 11.62 -19.18 -0.08
CA ILE A 141 10.42 -18.35 -0.23
C ILE A 141 9.36 -18.79 0.80
N HIS A 142 8.88 -17.85 1.63
CA HIS A 142 7.81 -18.14 2.58
C HIS A 142 6.51 -18.58 1.84
N PRO A 143 5.76 -19.60 2.32
CA PRO A 143 4.62 -20.14 1.58
C PRO A 143 3.56 -19.13 1.14
N ALA A 144 3.33 -18.06 1.93
CA ALA A 144 2.43 -16.98 1.54
C ALA A 144 2.94 -16.20 0.31
N TYR A 145 4.24 -15.86 0.28
CA TYR A 145 4.86 -15.20 -0.88
C TYR A 145 4.95 -16.12 -2.09
N LYS A 146 5.15 -17.43 -1.91
CA LYS A 146 5.05 -18.38 -3.03
C LYS A 146 3.62 -18.41 -3.60
N PHE A 147 2.61 -18.55 -2.74
CA PHE A 147 1.20 -18.58 -3.17
C PHE A 147 0.78 -17.36 -3.98
N VAL A 148 1.10 -16.13 -3.54
CA VAL A 148 0.69 -14.92 -4.29
C VAL A 148 1.49 -14.70 -5.57
N ASN A 149 2.70 -15.27 -5.71
CA ASN A 149 3.56 -15.09 -6.89
C ASN A 149 3.50 -16.23 -7.91
N SER A 150 3.07 -17.43 -7.53
CA SER A 150 2.89 -18.56 -8.45
C SER A 150 1.95 -18.22 -9.62
N ALA A 151 2.32 -18.72 -10.80
CA ALA A 151 1.51 -18.72 -12.00
C ALA A 151 0.65 -19.99 -12.12
N SER A 152 -0.11 -20.11 -13.21
CA SER A 152 -1.08 -21.21 -13.43
C SER A 152 -0.46 -22.58 -13.74
N ASP A 153 0.87 -22.66 -13.80
CA ASP A 153 1.72 -23.85 -13.93
C ASP A 153 2.47 -24.20 -12.63
N ASP A 154 2.05 -23.58 -11.50
CA ASP A 154 2.65 -23.65 -10.16
C ASP A 154 4.08 -23.07 -10.03
N LYS A 155 4.63 -22.44 -11.09
CA LYS A 155 5.97 -21.82 -11.10
C LYS A 155 5.96 -20.36 -10.63
N VAL A 156 7.05 -19.91 -10.04
CA VAL A 156 7.32 -18.49 -9.75
C VAL A 156 8.20 -17.89 -10.85
N TYR A 157 7.74 -16.87 -11.56
CA TYR A 157 8.50 -16.14 -12.61
C TYR A 157 9.00 -14.75 -12.17
N THR A 158 8.49 -14.24 -11.04
CA THR A 158 8.86 -12.94 -10.47
C THR A 158 8.43 -12.89 -9.01
N ILE A 159 9.01 -11.99 -8.22
CA ILE A 159 8.48 -11.59 -6.91
C ILE A 159 7.84 -10.21 -7.07
N ARG A 160 6.51 -10.16 -6.94
CA ARG A 160 5.72 -8.93 -6.96
C ARG A 160 5.99 -8.14 -5.67
N VAL A 161 6.04 -6.81 -5.82
CA VAL A 161 6.12 -5.84 -4.71
C VAL A 161 4.73 -5.29 -4.37
N GLY A 162 4.62 -4.53 -3.27
CA GLY A 162 3.36 -3.87 -2.86
C GLY A 162 2.42 -4.72 -1.99
N TRP A 163 2.86 -5.88 -1.50
CA TRP A 163 2.12 -6.66 -0.50
C TRP A 163 3.05 -7.36 0.50
N SER A 164 2.68 -7.28 1.78
CA SER A 164 3.23 -8.07 2.88
C SER A 164 2.10 -8.78 3.61
N ALA A 165 2.40 -9.91 4.23
CA ALA A 165 1.43 -10.60 5.10
C ALA A 165 1.35 -9.95 6.49
N ASP A 166 0.20 -10.07 7.16
CA ASP A 166 -0.10 -9.45 8.47
C ASP A 166 1.01 -9.65 9.51
N TYR A 167 1.57 -10.86 9.60
CA TYR A 167 2.63 -11.23 10.56
C TYR A 167 3.98 -10.54 10.28
N GLU A 168 4.16 -9.86 9.15
CA GLU A 168 5.30 -8.95 8.90
C GLU A 168 5.04 -7.57 9.51
N TYR A 169 3.82 -7.02 9.34
CA TYR A 169 3.43 -5.75 9.98
C TYR A 169 3.46 -5.84 11.51
N GLU A 170 3.16 -7.02 12.08
CA GLU A 170 3.32 -7.29 13.53
C GLU A 170 4.77 -7.12 14.02
N LYS A 171 5.79 -7.37 13.18
CA LYS A 171 7.21 -7.19 13.52
C LYS A 171 7.64 -5.72 13.44
N TYR A 172 7.03 -4.97 12.53
CA TYR A 172 7.42 -3.61 12.18
C TYR A 172 6.26 -2.63 12.43
N PRO A 173 5.87 -2.36 13.69
CA PRO A 173 4.69 -1.54 14.05
C PRO A 173 4.81 -0.05 13.66
N THR A 174 5.95 0.37 13.11
CA THR A 174 6.19 1.70 12.52
C THR A 174 5.99 1.74 11.00
N VAL A 175 5.87 0.59 10.33
CA VAL A 175 5.55 0.50 8.90
C VAL A 175 4.05 0.74 8.72
N ASN A 176 3.71 1.92 8.24
CA ASN A 176 2.38 2.17 7.72
C ASN A 176 2.20 1.38 6.40
N PRO A 177 1.15 0.56 6.24
CA PRO A 177 0.82 0.00 4.93
C PRO A 177 0.51 1.12 3.93
N GLU A 178 0.73 0.87 2.63
CA GLU A 178 0.31 1.80 1.58
C GLU A 178 -1.21 1.98 1.65
N GLY A 179 -1.66 3.22 1.86
CA GLY A 179 -3.04 3.47 2.24
C GLY A 179 -3.38 4.95 2.25
N THR A 180 -4.44 5.30 1.54
CA THR A 180 -4.83 6.69 1.32
C THR A 180 -5.12 7.47 2.61
N ALA A 181 -4.60 8.69 2.66
CA ALA A 181 -4.73 9.60 3.80
C ALA A 181 -5.39 10.92 3.39
N LEU A 182 -5.91 11.67 4.37
CA LEU A 182 -6.39 13.04 4.18
C LEU A 182 -5.38 14.03 4.80
N VAL A 183 -4.68 14.77 3.95
CA VAL A 183 -3.75 15.82 4.37
C VAL A 183 -4.54 17.11 4.56
N LEU A 184 -4.43 17.73 5.74
CA LEU A 184 -5.20 18.91 6.15
C LEU A 184 -4.29 20.09 6.47
N ARG A 185 -4.66 21.28 5.96
CA ARG A 185 -4.02 22.55 6.36
C ARG A 185 -4.35 22.87 7.82
N LYS A 186 -3.37 22.65 8.70
CA LYS A 186 -3.52 22.76 10.16
C LYS A 186 -4.10 24.11 10.63
N ASP A 187 -3.67 25.21 10.04
CA ASP A 187 -4.15 26.57 10.36
C ASP A 187 -5.62 26.77 10.02
N ILE A 188 -6.08 26.22 8.89
CA ILE A 188 -7.50 26.21 8.51
C ILE A 188 -8.28 25.20 9.37
N LEU A 189 -7.70 24.03 9.66
CA LEU A 189 -8.29 23.00 10.53
C LEU A 189 -8.61 23.56 11.92
N GLU A 190 -7.65 24.25 12.54
CA GLU A 190 -7.85 24.92 13.83
C GLU A 190 -8.99 25.97 13.74
N ALA A 191 -9.10 26.72 12.65
CA ALA A 191 -10.17 27.70 12.47
C ALA A 191 -11.56 27.04 12.27
N VAL A 192 -11.69 26.04 11.40
CA VAL A 192 -12.99 25.39 11.12
C VAL A 192 -13.47 24.51 12.27
N LEU A 193 -12.57 23.90 13.06
CA LEU A 193 -12.94 23.20 14.30
C LEU A 193 -13.52 24.16 15.34
N ASN A 194 -12.91 25.34 15.51
CA ASN A 194 -13.41 26.39 16.41
C ASN A 194 -14.79 26.92 15.99
N GLU A 195 -15.03 27.15 14.69
CA GLU A 195 -16.32 27.64 14.18
C GLU A 195 -17.42 26.57 14.25
N THR A 196 -17.10 25.31 13.91
CA THR A 196 -18.07 24.20 13.96
C THR A 196 -18.33 23.67 15.38
N GLY A 197 -17.48 24.04 16.36
CA GLY A 197 -17.55 23.55 17.74
C GLY A 197 -17.14 22.08 17.89
N LEU A 198 -16.31 21.57 16.99
CA LEU A 198 -15.82 20.18 16.98
C LEU A 198 -14.45 20.08 17.66
N GLU A 199 -14.23 19.03 18.46
CA GLU A 199 -12.89 18.74 19.02
C GLU A 199 -11.98 18.03 18.00
N ALA A 200 -12.57 17.24 17.10
CA ALA A 200 -11.92 16.55 15.98
C ALA A 200 -12.94 16.22 14.88
N ILE A 201 -12.46 15.85 13.70
CA ILE A 201 -13.29 15.28 12.62
C ILE A 201 -13.29 13.76 12.78
N THR A 202 -14.46 13.14 12.98
CA THR A 202 -14.59 11.69 13.15
C THR A 202 -15.55 11.02 12.15
N THR A 203 -16.28 11.82 11.38
CA THR A 203 -17.30 11.38 10.41
C THR A 203 -17.25 12.22 9.12
N VAL A 204 -17.82 11.69 8.03
CA VAL A 204 -17.95 12.43 6.76
C VAL A 204 -18.84 13.67 6.94
N GLU A 205 -19.89 13.56 7.75
CA GLU A 205 -20.80 14.65 8.09
C GLU A 205 -20.15 15.76 8.92
N GLU A 206 -19.07 15.47 9.65
CA GLU A 206 -18.23 16.48 10.31
C GLU A 206 -17.24 17.11 9.34
N LEU A 207 -16.64 16.31 8.46
CA LEU A 207 -15.76 16.81 7.40
C LEU A 207 -16.49 17.80 6.47
N GLU A 208 -17.75 17.51 6.12
CA GLU A 208 -18.59 18.42 5.33
C GLU A 208 -18.90 19.74 6.05
N LYS A 209 -19.16 19.73 7.37
CA LYS A 209 -19.30 20.97 8.15
C LYS A 209 -18.01 21.79 8.14
N CYS A 210 -16.86 21.13 8.23
CA CYS A 210 -15.56 21.78 8.12
C CYS A 210 -15.31 22.34 6.71
N PHE A 211 -15.84 21.70 5.65
CA PHE A 211 -15.80 22.25 4.28
C PHE A 211 -16.75 23.45 4.08
N ASP A 212 -17.95 23.43 4.68
CA ASP A 212 -18.83 24.61 4.68
C ASP A 212 -18.18 25.78 5.43
N ALA A 213 -17.69 25.55 6.66
CA ALA A 213 -16.98 26.57 7.43
C ALA A 213 -15.69 27.07 6.73
N CYS A 214 -14.98 26.19 6.00
CA CYS A 214 -13.84 26.60 5.18
C CYS A 214 -14.26 27.62 4.11
N LYS A 215 -15.39 27.43 3.44
CA LYS A 215 -15.88 28.36 2.40
C LYS A 215 -16.38 29.69 2.97
N GLU A 216 -16.88 29.70 4.21
CA GLU A 216 -17.33 30.93 4.87
C GLU A 216 -16.15 31.75 5.43
N LEU A 217 -15.13 31.09 6.00
CA LEU A 217 -13.95 31.72 6.57
C LEU A 217 -12.85 32.05 5.54
N TYR A 218 -12.69 31.21 4.50
CA TYR A 218 -11.63 31.27 3.49
C TYR A 218 -12.23 31.09 2.08
N PRO A 219 -13.01 32.06 1.57
CA PRO A 219 -13.75 31.93 0.30
C PRO A 219 -12.86 31.77 -0.95
N ASP A 220 -11.56 32.11 -0.87
CA ASP A 220 -10.57 31.93 -1.93
C ASP A 220 -9.83 30.57 -1.84
N VAL A 221 -10.21 29.68 -0.90
CA VAL A 221 -9.62 28.34 -0.69
C VAL A 221 -10.61 27.25 -1.08
N VAL A 222 -10.15 26.28 -1.86
CA VAL A 222 -10.92 25.09 -2.24
C VAL A 222 -10.95 24.11 -1.06
N PRO A 223 -12.13 23.67 -0.58
CA PRO A 223 -12.20 22.80 0.60
C PRO A 223 -11.49 21.46 0.45
N PHE A 224 -11.63 20.80 -0.70
CA PHE A 224 -11.04 19.48 -0.94
C PHE A 224 -10.57 19.31 -2.39
N THR A 225 -9.35 18.78 -2.56
CA THR A 225 -8.79 18.40 -3.85
C THR A 225 -8.47 16.90 -3.89
N ILE A 226 -8.78 16.26 -5.01
CA ILE A 226 -8.35 14.88 -5.28
C ILE A 226 -6.94 14.87 -5.87
N HIS A 227 -6.19 13.81 -5.57
CA HIS A 227 -4.80 13.58 -5.95
C HIS A 227 -4.58 13.71 -7.47
N ASP A 228 -5.30 12.89 -8.24
CA ASP A 228 -5.35 12.88 -9.70
C ASP A 228 -6.66 12.19 -10.16
N SER A 229 -6.93 12.18 -11.46
CA SER A 229 -8.16 11.61 -12.04
C SER A 229 -8.29 10.08 -11.93
N ASN A 230 -7.20 9.31 -11.84
CA ASN A 230 -7.22 7.85 -11.62
C ASN A 230 -7.50 7.49 -10.16
N GLN A 231 -7.21 8.41 -9.24
CA GLN A 231 -7.27 8.19 -7.78
C GLN A 231 -8.39 8.97 -7.08
N ALA A 232 -9.28 9.60 -7.87
CA ALA A 232 -10.37 10.46 -7.42
C ALA A 232 -11.17 9.93 -6.23
N THR A 233 -11.47 8.63 -6.24
CA THR A 233 -12.37 7.96 -5.30
C THR A 233 -11.67 7.39 -4.06
N ARG A 234 -10.34 7.18 -4.09
CA ARG A 234 -9.62 6.32 -3.11
C ARG A 234 -9.89 6.68 -1.65
N TYR A 235 -9.78 7.96 -1.28
CA TYR A 235 -10.05 8.40 0.11
C TYR A 235 -11.45 7.99 0.60
N LEU A 236 -12.47 8.16 -0.25
CA LEU A 236 -13.84 7.80 0.11
C LEU A 236 -14.10 6.28 0.03
N GLU A 237 -13.41 5.55 -0.85
CA GLU A 237 -13.45 4.08 -0.86
C GLU A 237 -12.97 3.50 0.46
N ALA A 238 -11.85 4.00 0.99
CA ALA A 238 -11.34 3.61 2.30
C ALA A 238 -12.31 3.96 3.44
N VAL A 239 -12.88 5.18 3.43
CA VAL A 239 -13.83 5.64 4.46
C VAL A 239 -15.16 4.86 4.45
N TYR A 240 -15.65 4.45 3.28
CA TYR A 240 -16.88 3.65 3.15
C TYR A 240 -16.64 2.12 3.10
N GLY A 241 -15.40 1.65 3.13
CA GLY A 241 -15.05 0.23 3.03
C GLY A 241 -15.42 -0.42 1.69
N ALA A 242 -15.33 0.36 0.59
CA ALA A 242 -15.67 -0.03 -0.77
C ALA A 242 -14.47 -0.63 -1.52
N GLY A 243 -14.74 -1.51 -2.49
CA GLY A 243 -13.71 -1.99 -3.41
C GLY A 243 -13.19 -0.89 -4.37
N HIS A 244 -11.88 -0.87 -4.59
CA HIS A 244 -11.22 0.08 -5.51
C HIS A 244 -11.04 -0.46 -6.94
N ALA A 245 -10.64 -1.73 -7.08
CA ALA A 245 -10.27 -2.31 -8.38
C ALA A 245 -10.45 -3.83 -8.40
N GLY A 246 -10.44 -4.42 -9.59
CA GLY A 246 -10.39 -5.88 -9.79
C GLY A 246 -11.63 -6.62 -9.27
N LEU A 247 -11.39 -7.77 -8.65
CA LEU A 247 -12.39 -8.58 -7.95
C LEU A 247 -12.32 -8.30 -6.44
N VAL A 248 -13.47 -8.22 -5.80
CA VAL A 248 -13.64 -8.07 -4.35
C VAL A 248 -14.71 -9.05 -3.85
N ASP A 249 -14.73 -9.30 -2.55
CA ASP A 249 -15.77 -10.09 -1.90
C ASP A 249 -17.07 -9.27 -1.77
N ILE A 250 -18.16 -9.80 -2.30
CA ILE A 250 -19.52 -9.30 -2.08
C ILE A 250 -20.38 -10.50 -1.68
N ASP A 251 -20.79 -10.56 -0.41
CA ASP A 251 -21.62 -11.63 0.16
C ASP A 251 -21.07 -13.06 -0.09
N ASP A 252 -19.77 -13.27 0.17
CA ASP A 252 -19.00 -14.50 -0.07
C ASP A 252 -18.80 -14.85 -1.58
N GLU A 253 -19.17 -13.97 -2.52
CA GLU A 253 -18.94 -14.13 -3.96
C GLU A 253 -17.86 -13.16 -4.50
N ALA A 254 -16.91 -13.68 -5.29
CA ALA A 254 -15.86 -12.87 -5.93
C ALA A 254 -16.39 -12.10 -7.15
N MET A 255 -16.64 -10.81 -6.96
CA MET A 255 -17.37 -9.94 -7.89
C MET A 255 -16.54 -8.72 -8.31
N VAL A 256 -16.78 -8.18 -9.50
CA VAL A 256 -16.07 -6.96 -9.96
C VAL A 256 -16.49 -5.77 -9.10
N TYR A 257 -15.52 -5.01 -8.58
CA TYR A 257 -15.74 -3.94 -7.58
C TYR A 257 -16.86 -2.93 -7.91
N ILE A 258 -17.11 -2.65 -9.20
CA ILE A 258 -18.18 -1.76 -9.67
C ILE A 258 -19.61 -2.21 -9.29
N TYR A 259 -19.78 -3.47 -8.85
CA TYR A 259 -21.05 -4.00 -8.35
C TYR A 259 -21.27 -3.77 -6.85
N ASP A 260 -20.29 -3.23 -6.10
CA ASP A 260 -20.46 -2.88 -4.70
C ASP A 260 -21.35 -1.61 -4.54
N GLU A 261 -22.46 -1.73 -3.83
CA GLU A 261 -23.33 -0.58 -3.50
C GLU A 261 -22.61 0.48 -2.63
N LYS A 262 -21.52 0.12 -1.94
CA LYS A 262 -20.63 1.09 -1.29
C LYS A 262 -19.86 1.93 -2.31
N TYR A 263 -19.36 1.33 -3.41
CA TYR A 263 -18.68 2.07 -4.47
C TYR A 263 -19.63 3.07 -5.17
N LYS A 264 -20.87 2.65 -5.41
CA LYS A 264 -21.97 3.55 -5.81
C LYS A 264 -22.22 4.68 -4.79
N THR A 265 -22.10 4.41 -3.49
CA THR A 265 -22.20 5.42 -2.43
C THR A 265 -21.05 6.44 -2.50
N VAL A 266 -19.81 5.98 -2.75
CA VAL A 266 -18.64 6.84 -3.03
C VAL A 266 -18.89 7.78 -4.20
N LEU A 267 -19.35 7.24 -5.34
CA LEU A 267 -19.62 8.04 -6.56
C LEU A 267 -20.71 9.10 -6.34
N LEU A 268 -21.76 8.77 -5.59
CA LEU A 268 -22.81 9.73 -5.22
C LEU A 268 -22.28 10.80 -4.27
N LYS A 269 -21.44 10.44 -3.29
CA LYS A 269 -20.80 11.40 -2.37
C LYS A 269 -19.85 12.36 -3.09
N MET A 270 -19.04 11.88 -4.05
CA MET A 270 -18.23 12.77 -4.90
C MET A 270 -19.10 13.72 -5.73
N ASN A 271 -20.20 13.24 -6.33
CA ASN A 271 -21.10 14.08 -7.11
C ASN A 271 -21.78 15.15 -6.23
N GLU A 272 -22.13 14.81 -4.98
CA GLU A 272 -22.60 15.77 -3.98
C GLU A 272 -21.52 16.81 -3.64
N TRP A 273 -20.27 16.41 -3.43
CA TRP A 273 -19.16 17.32 -3.12
C TRP A 273 -18.81 18.28 -4.26
N VAL A 274 -18.89 17.83 -5.52
CA VAL A 274 -18.82 18.71 -6.70
C VAL A 274 -20.01 19.67 -6.74
N SER A 275 -21.23 19.17 -6.47
CA SER A 275 -22.45 20.00 -6.49
C SER A 275 -22.49 21.04 -5.37
N LYS A 276 -21.89 20.76 -4.22
CA LYS A 276 -21.68 21.70 -3.10
C LYS A 276 -20.50 22.65 -3.34
N GLY A 277 -19.66 22.42 -4.35
CA GLY A 277 -18.45 23.19 -4.60
C GLY A 277 -17.39 22.99 -3.51
N TYR A 278 -17.23 21.77 -3.02
CA TYR A 278 -16.07 21.35 -2.21
C TYR A 278 -14.91 20.92 -3.09
N ILE A 279 -15.20 20.29 -4.24
CA ILE A 279 -14.26 19.90 -5.30
C ILE A 279 -14.48 20.80 -6.53
N GLU A 280 -13.41 21.28 -7.14
CA GLU A 280 -13.46 21.93 -8.46
C GLU A 280 -13.71 20.90 -9.59
N PRO A 281 -14.67 21.10 -10.51
CA PRO A 281 -14.90 20.17 -11.63
C PRO A 281 -13.67 19.92 -12.51
N GLU A 282 -12.75 20.88 -12.58
CA GLU A 282 -11.49 20.78 -13.33
C GLU A 282 -10.53 19.73 -12.75
N ASN A 283 -10.63 19.40 -11.45
CA ASN A 283 -9.76 18.46 -10.76
C ASN A 283 -9.79 17.05 -11.37
N PHE A 284 -10.93 16.65 -11.96
CA PHE A 284 -11.11 15.37 -12.67
C PHE A 284 -10.43 15.34 -14.05
N SER A 285 -9.79 16.42 -14.49
CA SER A 285 -9.01 16.48 -15.74
C SER A 285 -7.49 16.47 -15.52
N TRP A 286 -7.04 16.44 -14.25
CA TRP A 286 -5.62 16.44 -13.93
C TRP A 286 -5.02 15.04 -14.09
N ASN A 287 -3.86 14.98 -14.73
CA ASN A 287 -3.10 13.77 -14.99
C ASN A 287 -1.77 13.86 -14.23
N GLY A 288 -1.58 12.96 -13.25
CA GLY A 288 -0.41 12.98 -12.38
C GLY A 288 -0.45 14.07 -11.30
N LEU A 289 0.59 14.06 -10.46
CA LEU A 289 0.60 14.67 -9.13
C LEU A 289 0.77 16.19 -9.06
N SER A 290 1.30 16.82 -10.11
CA SER A 290 1.82 18.19 -10.02
C SER A 290 0.77 19.21 -9.62
N ILE A 291 -0.42 19.21 -10.23
CA ILE A 291 -1.40 20.28 -10.06
C ILE A 291 -2.01 20.29 -8.65
N ALA A 292 -2.26 19.12 -8.06
CA ALA A 292 -2.74 19.01 -6.67
C ALA A 292 -1.66 19.47 -5.67
N MET A 293 -0.41 19.03 -5.85
CA MET A 293 0.72 19.46 -5.02
C MET A 293 1.03 20.95 -5.17
N GLU A 294 0.94 21.51 -6.38
CA GLU A 294 1.11 22.94 -6.66
C GLU A 294 0.05 23.77 -5.93
N LYS A 295 -1.24 23.38 -5.99
CA LYS A 295 -2.32 24.04 -5.25
C LYS A 295 -2.14 23.94 -3.73
N ALA A 296 -1.69 22.79 -3.22
CA ALA A 296 -1.37 22.61 -1.80
C ALA A 296 -0.22 23.52 -1.34
N ALA A 297 0.89 23.54 -2.08
CA ALA A 297 2.04 24.41 -1.82
C ALA A 297 1.68 25.90 -1.95
N ALA A 298 0.84 26.26 -2.92
CA ALA A 298 0.33 27.61 -3.13
C ALA A 298 -0.72 28.06 -2.10
N SER A 299 -1.05 27.23 -1.10
CA SER A 299 -2.07 27.51 -0.07
C SER A 299 -3.50 27.67 -0.59
N GLN A 300 -3.83 27.04 -1.72
CA GLN A 300 -5.14 27.18 -2.39
C GLN A 300 -6.16 26.11 -2.02
N VAL A 301 -5.76 25.08 -1.26
CA VAL A 301 -6.63 23.98 -0.80
C VAL A 301 -6.55 23.80 0.71
N PHE A 302 -7.67 23.43 1.34
CA PHE A 302 -7.72 23.08 2.76
C PHE A 302 -7.37 21.60 2.98
N ALA A 303 -8.03 20.70 2.24
CA ALA A 303 -7.83 19.26 2.32
C ALA A 303 -7.37 18.67 0.99
N MET A 304 -6.49 17.67 1.03
CA MET A 304 -6.00 16.92 -0.12
C MET A 304 -6.04 15.43 0.17
N ALA A 305 -6.61 14.64 -0.74
CA ALA A 305 -6.43 13.19 -0.72
C ALA A 305 -4.99 12.84 -1.11
N SER A 306 -4.32 12.04 -0.30
CA SER A 306 -2.97 11.52 -0.51
C SER A 306 -2.99 10.01 -0.66
N LEU A 307 -1.96 9.46 -1.30
CA LEU A 307 -1.43 8.14 -0.94
C LEU A 307 -0.52 8.23 0.29
#